data_AF-A0A914P2Z6-F1
#
_entry.id   AF-A0A914P2Z6-F1
#
_cell.length_a   1.000
_cell.length_b   1.000
_cell.length_c   1.000
_cell.angle_alpha   90.00
_cell.angle_beta   90.00
_cell.angle_gamma   90.00
#
_symmetry.space_group_name_H-M   'P 1'
#
loop_
_entity.id
_entity.type
_entity.pdbx_description
1 polymer ?
#
loop_
_entity_poly.entity_id
_entity_poly.type
_entity_poly.pdbx_seq_one_letter_code
_entity_poly.pdbx_strand_id
1 'polypeptide(L)'
;MACVWYSIGEYEVKQRMMDPFIPDGWLLRLSNDLKSPFNFTASSRTRIVGGPDKSSCYISALYFTMSCMSTVGFGNIASNTTYEKLFGVGMMIISALLYAAIFGHMTTIIQQMTSATVRYHEMITNVREFIKLQEVPRELAERVMDYVVSF
;
A
#
# COMPACT_ATOMS: atom_id res chain seq x y z
N MET A 1 -4.87 -10.59 -0.03
CA MET A 1 -3.63 -10.86 -0.80
C MET A 1 -2.78 -11.99 -0.21
N ALA A 2 -2.56 -12.04 1.11
CA ALA A 2 -1.69 -13.06 1.73
C ALA A 2 -2.14 -14.52 1.51
N CYS A 3 -3.44 -14.82 1.61
CA CYS A 3 -3.94 -16.17 1.34
C CYS A 3 -3.70 -16.61 -0.12
N VAL A 4 -3.81 -15.66 -1.06
CA VAL A 4 -3.56 -15.93 -2.48
C VAL A 4 -2.07 -16.19 -2.70
N TRP A 5 -1.20 -15.38 -2.10
CA TRP A 5 0.25 -15.60 -2.11
C TRP A 5 0.65 -16.97 -1.52
N TYR A 6 0.02 -17.35 -0.40
CA TYR A 6 0.18 -18.68 0.20
C TYR A 6 -0.26 -19.80 -0.74
N SER A 7 -1.43 -19.65 -1.37
CA SER A 7 -1.97 -20.63 -2.31
C SER A 7 -1.09 -20.79 -3.55
N ILE A 8 -0.50 -19.71 -4.05
CA ILE A 8 0.48 -19.74 -5.17
C ILE A 8 1.72 -20.54 -4.74
N GLY A 9 2.26 -20.28 -3.54
CA GLY A 9 3.40 -21.02 -3.01
C GLY A 9 3.13 -22.53 -2.88
N GLU A 10 1.97 -22.91 -2.34
CA GLU A 10 1.57 -24.33 -2.25
C GLU A 10 1.40 -24.98 -3.63
N TYR A 11 0.88 -24.23 -4.60
CA TYR A 11 0.72 -24.71 -5.97
C TYR A 11 2.08 -24.96 -6.66
N GLU A 12 3.04 -24.05 -6.49
CA GLU A 12 4.37 -24.20 -7.08
C GLU A 12 5.19 -25.32 -6.42
N VAL A 13 5.04 -25.54 -5.11
CA VAL A 13 5.64 -26.71 -4.44
C VAL A 13 5.13 -28.01 -5.05
N LYS A 14 3.82 -28.10 -5.38
CA LYS A 14 3.23 -29.27 -6.05
C LYS A 14 3.70 -29.40 -7.50
N GLN A 15 3.86 -28.29 -8.22
CA GLN A 15 4.41 -28.33 -9.59
C GLN A 15 5.85 -28.82 -9.60
N ARG A 16 6.69 -28.35 -8.67
CA ARG A 16 8.08 -28.78 -8.57
C ARG A 16 8.23 -30.26 -8.19
N MET A 17 7.25 -30.84 -7.50
CA MET A 17 7.17 -32.29 -7.30
C MET A 17 6.97 -33.07 -8.60
N MET A 18 6.24 -32.51 -9.56
CA MET A 18 5.96 -33.13 -10.85
C MET A 18 7.09 -32.88 -11.86
N ASP A 19 7.67 -31.67 -11.84
CA ASP A 19 8.75 -31.26 -12.72
C ASP A 19 9.91 -30.62 -11.92
N PRO A 20 11.04 -31.34 -11.75
CA PRO A 20 12.21 -30.84 -11.03
C PRO A 20 12.92 -29.66 -11.69
N PHE A 21 12.62 -29.34 -12.96
CA PHE A 21 13.27 -28.26 -13.70
C PHE A 21 12.71 -26.86 -13.33
N ILE A 22 11.58 -26.80 -12.63
CA ILE A 22 10.95 -25.55 -12.21
C ILE A 22 11.80 -24.88 -11.11
N PRO A 23 12.07 -23.56 -11.18
CA PRO A 23 12.85 -22.83 -10.17
C PRO A 23 12.23 -22.85 -8.77
N ASP A 24 13.04 -22.54 -7.75
CA ASP A 24 12.62 -22.54 -6.35
C ASP A 24 11.68 -21.36 -6.07
N GLY A 25 10.43 -21.67 -5.72
CA GLY A 25 9.46 -20.69 -5.25
C GLY A 25 9.78 -20.15 -3.85
N TRP A 26 9.08 -19.09 -3.46
CA TRP A 26 9.26 -18.40 -2.19
C TRP A 26 9.07 -19.33 -0.97
N LEU A 27 8.12 -20.27 -1.07
CA LEU A 27 7.78 -21.20 0.02
C LEU A 27 8.88 -22.26 0.24
N LEU A 28 9.54 -22.72 -0.83
CA LEU A 28 10.68 -23.63 -0.76
C LEU A 28 11.89 -22.93 -0.11
N ARG A 29 12.17 -21.69 -0.49
CA ARG A 29 13.23 -20.89 0.16
C ARG A 29 12.96 -20.66 1.63
N LEU A 30 11.74 -20.25 1.98
CA LEU A 30 11.34 -20.05 3.37
C LEU A 30 11.54 -21.32 4.21
N SER A 31 11.17 -22.47 3.65
CA SER A 31 11.34 -23.78 4.28
C SER A 31 12.81 -24.11 4.53
N ASN A 32 13.70 -23.76 3.60
CA ASN A 32 15.14 -23.90 3.76
C ASN A 32 15.70 -22.95 4.84
N ASP A 33 15.23 -21.70 4.87
CA ASP A 33 15.64 -20.69 5.85
C ASP A 33 15.20 -21.08 7.28
N LEU A 34 14.01 -21.66 7.41
CA LEU A 34 13.47 -22.19 8.67
C LEU A 34 14.02 -23.59 9.03
N LYS A 35 14.98 -24.13 8.27
CA LYS A 35 15.57 -25.47 8.45
C LYS A 35 14.53 -26.60 8.54
N SER A 36 13.37 -26.43 7.92
CA SER A 36 12.27 -27.38 7.89
C SER A 36 11.93 -27.74 6.44
N PRO A 37 12.85 -28.41 5.71
CA PRO A 37 12.71 -28.68 4.28
C PRO A 37 11.50 -29.57 3.98
N PHE A 38 10.93 -29.39 2.79
CA PHE A 38 9.95 -30.32 2.23
C PHE A 38 10.65 -31.62 1.79
N ASN A 39 10.13 -32.77 2.21
CA ASN A 39 10.69 -34.07 1.82
C ASN A 39 9.98 -34.58 0.56
N PHE A 40 10.70 -34.52 -0.55
CA PHE A 40 10.25 -35.01 -1.86
C PHE A 40 10.67 -36.48 -2.05
N THR A 41 10.09 -37.42 -1.29
CA THR A 41 10.36 -38.85 -1.53
C THR A 41 9.65 -39.34 -2.80
N ALA A 42 10.41 -39.95 -3.71
CA ALA A 42 9.95 -40.42 -5.03
C ALA A 42 8.76 -41.39 -4.98
N SER A 43 8.53 -42.04 -3.84
CA SER A 43 7.45 -43.01 -3.62
C SER A 43 6.06 -42.38 -3.41
N SER A 44 5.99 -41.07 -3.15
CA SER A 44 4.75 -40.37 -2.78
C SER A 44 4.55 -39.10 -3.60
N ARG A 45 4.41 -39.23 -4.92
CA ARG A 45 4.09 -38.12 -5.86
C ARG A 45 2.75 -37.38 -5.57
N THR A 46 2.06 -37.70 -4.47
CA THR A 46 0.71 -37.20 -4.14
C THR A 46 0.61 -36.48 -2.80
N ARG A 47 1.63 -36.53 -1.92
CA ARG A 47 1.58 -35.86 -0.61
C ARG A 47 2.83 -35.06 -0.32
N ILE A 48 2.63 -33.79 0.00
CA ILE A 48 3.64 -32.94 0.63
C ILE A 48 3.82 -33.43 2.07
N VAL A 49 4.99 -34.01 2.34
CA VAL A 49 5.39 -34.46 3.67
C VAL A 49 6.51 -33.55 4.17
N GLY A 50 6.30 -32.94 5.34
CA GLY A 50 7.23 -31.96 5.92
C GLY A 50 6.85 -30.51 5.59
N GLY A 51 7.82 -29.61 5.75
CA GLY A 51 7.64 -28.17 5.60
C GLY A 51 7.50 -27.40 6.92
N PRO A 52 7.62 -26.06 6.88
CA PRO A 52 7.40 -25.20 8.03
C PRO A 52 5.95 -25.21 8.50
N ASP A 53 5.73 -24.82 9.77
CA ASP A 53 4.39 -24.73 10.34
C ASP A 53 3.48 -23.82 9.49
N LYS A 54 2.21 -24.20 9.36
CA LYS A 54 1.23 -23.44 8.55
C LYS A 54 1.08 -22.01 9.06
N SER A 55 1.18 -21.79 10.37
CA SER A 55 1.10 -20.48 11.00
C SER A 55 2.31 -19.64 10.61
N SER A 56 3.51 -20.21 10.65
CA SER A 56 4.75 -19.54 10.22
C SER A 56 4.68 -19.16 8.74
N CYS A 57 4.22 -20.06 7.88
CA CYS A 57 4.03 -19.76 6.46
C CYS A 57 3.05 -18.60 6.22
N TYR A 58 1.93 -18.60 6.95
CA TYR A 58 0.91 -17.56 6.83
C TYR A 58 1.41 -16.21 7.33
N ILE A 59 2.16 -16.17 8.44
CA ILE A 59 2.80 -14.96 8.95
C ILE A 59 3.83 -14.43 7.94
N SER A 60 4.64 -15.30 7.34
CA SER A 60 5.60 -14.92 6.29
C SER A 60 4.89 -14.38 5.04
N ALA A 61 3.78 -15.01 4.61
CA ALA A 61 2.97 -14.51 3.50
C ALA A 61 2.36 -13.14 3.81
N LEU A 62 1.82 -12.96 5.02
CA LEU A 62 1.32 -11.67 5.49
C LEU A 62 2.43 -10.61 5.49
N TYR A 63 3.60 -10.94 6.03
CA TYR A 63 4.76 -10.06 6.07
C TYR A 63 5.18 -9.59 4.67
N PHE A 64 5.23 -10.51 3.70
CA PHE A 64 5.48 -10.15 2.30
C PHE A 64 4.42 -9.18 1.77
N THR A 65 3.14 -9.52 1.92
CA THR A 65 2.07 -8.65 1.40
C THR A 65 2.00 -7.29 2.07
N MET A 66 2.26 -7.21 3.38
CA MET A 66 2.34 -5.94 4.10
C MET A 66 3.53 -5.12 3.63
N SER A 67 4.70 -5.74 3.40
CA SER A 67 5.90 -5.05 2.91
C SER A 67 5.73 -4.50 1.50
N CYS A 68 5.00 -5.21 0.64
CA CYS A 68 4.63 -4.71 -0.69
C CYS A 68 3.62 -3.57 -0.59
N MET A 69 2.60 -3.71 0.26
CA MET A 69 1.55 -2.70 0.42
C MET A 69 2.06 -1.40 1.05
N SER A 70 3.00 -1.50 1.99
CA SER A 70 3.68 -0.33 2.59
C SER A 70 4.78 0.23 1.70
N THR A 71 5.02 -0.35 0.52
CA THR A 71 6.10 0.01 -0.42
C THR A 71 7.52 -0.09 0.15
N VAL A 72 7.70 -0.74 1.32
CA VAL A 72 9.02 -0.88 1.96
C VAL A 72 9.87 -1.93 1.24
N GLY A 73 9.28 -3.08 0.91
CA GLY A 73 9.93 -4.09 0.05
C GLY A 73 11.29 -4.62 0.54
N PHE A 74 11.38 -5.13 1.77
CA PHE A 74 12.64 -5.63 2.36
C PHE A 74 13.37 -6.73 1.56
N GLY A 75 12.68 -7.46 0.68
CA GLY A 75 13.29 -8.45 -0.21
C GLY A 75 13.60 -9.82 0.42
N ASN A 76 13.38 -10.01 1.73
CA ASN A 76 13.57 -11.31 2.40
C ASN A 76 12.69 -12.43 1.82
N ILE A 77 11.51 -12.07 1.32
CA ILE A 77 10.63 -12.95 0.54
C ILE A 77 10.42 -12.24 -0.78
N ALA A 78 10.82 -12.88 -1.88
CA ALA A 78 10.80 -12.28 -3.20
C ALA A 78 10.24 -13.26 -4.24
N SER A 79 9.56 -12.71 -5.24
CA SER A 79 9.05 -13.45 -6.39
C SER A 79 10.20 -13.93 -7.27
N ASN A 80 10.44 -15.24 -7.31
CA ASN A 80 11.49 -15.85 -8.12
C ASN A 80 10.92 -16.40 -9.42
N THR A 81 9.73 -17.00 -9.35
CA THR A 81 9.07 -17.61 -10.52
C THR A 81 8.32 -16.56 -11.35
N THR A 82 8.00 -16.90 -12.60
CA THR A 82 7.23 -16.02 -13.49
C THR A 82 5.81 -15.76 -12.95
N TYR A 83 5.17 -16.77 -12.34
CA TYR A 83 3.83 -16.64 -11.77
C TYR A 83 3.82 -15.77 -10.51
N GLU A 84 4.80 -15.96 -9.62
CA GLU A 84 4.99 -15.10 -8.45
C GLU A 84 5.27 -13.65 -8.84
N LYS A 85 6.04 -13.42 -9.91
CA LYS A 85 6.34 -12.08 -10.42
C LYS A 85 5.10 -11.41 -11.00
N LEU A 86 4.29 -12.14 -11.76
CA LEU A 86 3.04 -11.63 -12.32
C LEU A 86 2.06 -11.22 -11.21
N PHE A 87 1.90 -12.08 -10.18
CA PHE A 87 1.11 -11.73 -9.01
C PHE A 87 1.69 -10.54 -8.25
N GLY A 88 3.02 -10.49 -8.11
CA GLY A 88 3.78 -9.37 -7.53
C GLY A 88 3.51 -8.02 -8.22
N VAL A 89 3.50 -7.99 -9.55
CA VAL A 89 3.16 -6.77 -10.28
C VAL A 89 1.70 -6.38 -10.06
N GLY A 90 0.77 -7.35 -10.14
CA GLY A 90 -0.65 -7.10 -9.92
C GLY A 90 -0.96 -6.57 -8.51
N MET A 91 -0.33 -7.13 -7.48
CA MET A 91 -0.54 -6.67 -6.10
C MET A 91 0.01 -5.25 -5.89
N MET A 92 1.15 -4.90 -6.50
CA MET A 92 1.72 -3.55 -6.42
C MET A 92 0.80 -2.50 -7.06
N ILE A 93 0.19 -2.80 -8.22
CA ILE A 93 -0.78 -1.91 -8.86
C ILE A 93 -1.99 -1.67 -7.96
N ILE A 94 -2.54 -2.74 -7.38
CA ILE A 94 -3.69 -2.64 -6.46
C ILE A 94 -3.32 -1.82 -5.21
N SER A 95 -2.14 -2.05 -4.64
CA SER A 95 -1.65 -1.28 -3.50
C SER A 95 -1.48 0.21 -3.82
N ALA A 96 -0.96 0.55 -5.00
CA ALA A 96 -0.82 1.94 -5.43
C ALA A 96 -2.19 2.64 -5.59
N LEU A 97 -3.18 1.97 -6.19
CA LEU A 97 -4.54 2.51 -6.32
C LEU A 97 -5.21 2.71 -4.97
N LEU A 98 -5.06 1.74 -4.05
CA LEU A 98 -5.57 1.85 -2.69
C LEU A 98 -4.93 3.05 -1.97
N TYR A 99 -3.61 3.18 -2.06
CA TYR A 99 -2.88 4.29 -1.44
C TYR A 99 -3.34 5.64 -1.98
N ALA A 100 -3.46 5.77 -3.31
CA ALA A 100 -3.96 6.98 -3.95
C ALA A 100 -5.40 7.34 -3.50
N ALA A 101 -6.28 6.35 -3.39
CA ALA A 101 -7.65 6.55 -2.91
C ALA A 101 -7.69 7.01 -1.44
N ILE A 102 -6.93 6.35 -0.55
CA ILE A 102 -6.84 6.72 0.87
C ILE A 102 -6.31 8.15 1.00
N PHE A 103 -5.26 8.49 0.26
CA PHE A 103 -4.68 9.83 0.30
C PHE A 103 -5.66 10.88 -0.25
N GLY A 104 -6.37 10.58 -1.33
CA GLY A 104 -7.41 11.46 -1.88
C GLY A 104 -8.55 11.74 -0.89
N HIS A 105 -9.02 10.71 -0.18
CA HIS A 105 -10.00 10.88 0.89
C HIS A 105 -9.44 11.71 2.05
N MET A 106 -8.19 11.46 2.47
CA MET A 106 -7.53 12.24 3.51
C MET A 106 -7.42 13.72 3.12
N THR A 107 -6.99 14.02 1.88
CA THR A 107 -6.93 15.38 1.35
C THR A 107 -8.31 16.03 1.36
N THR A 108 -9.36 15.31 0.98
CA THR A 108 -10.74 15.82 1.00
C THR A 108 -11.17 16.20 2.42
N ILE A 109 -10.88 15.36 3.42
CA ILE A 109 -11.18 15.65 4.83
C ILE A 109 -10.43 16.91 5.30
N ILE A 110 -9.14 17.02 4.98
CA ILE A 110 -8.34 18.20 5.33
C ILE A 110 -8.92 19.46 4.67
N GLN A 111 -9.24 19.39 3.38
CA GLN A 111 -9.86 20.49 2.65
C GLN A 111 -11.18 20.92 3.29
N GLN A 112 -12.03 19.97 3.70
CA GLN A 112 -13.28 20.28 4.41
C GLN A 112 -13.00 20.98 5.75
N MET A 113 -12.03 20.51 6.52
CA MET A 113 -11.66 21.11 7.80
C MET A 113 -11.10 22.53 7.66
N THR A 114 -10.29 22.81 6.61
CA THR A 114 -9.71 24.14 6.37
C THR A 114 -10.61 25.05 5.54
N SER A 115 -11.72 24.54 4.99
CA SER A 115 -12.58 25.28 4.06
C SER A 115 -13.09 26.61 4.62
N ALA A 116 -13.52 26.64 5.89
CA ALA A 116 -14.00 27.85 6.55
C ALA A 116 -12.89 28.91 6.68
N THR A 117 -11.69 28.50 7.12
CA THR A 117 -10.53 29.38 7.27
C THR A 117 -10.04 29.93 5.93
N VAL A 118 -10.01 29.10 4.89
CA VAL A 118 -9.64 29.51 3.53
C VAL A 118 -10.63 30.54 3.00
N ARG A 119 -11.93 30.29 3.13
CA ARG A 119 -12.98 31.22 2.68
C ARG A 119 -12.91 32.56 3.40
N TYR A 120 -12.63 32.55 4.71
CA TYR A 120 -12.41 33.77 5.49
C TYR A 120 -11.21 34.57 4.97
N HIS A 121 -10.07 33.91 4.74
CA HIS A 121 -8.87 34.56 4.19
C HIS A 121 -9.10 35.09 2.76
N GLU A 122 -9.83 34.35 1.93
CA GLU A 122 -10.17 34.75 0.56
C GLU A 122 -11.09 35.99 0.58
N MET A 123 -12.11 36.02 1.44
CA MET A 123 -12.99 37.18 1.62
C MET A 123 -12.20 38.43 2.02
N ILE A 124 -11.33 38.32 3.03
CA ILE A 124 -10.49 39.45 3.48
C ILE A 124 -9.58 39.95 2.36
N THR A 125 -8.97 39.04 1.60
CA THR A 125 -8.12 39.37 0.45
C THR A 125 -8.91 40.16 -0.60
N ASN A 126 -10.11 39.70 -0.95
CA ASN A 126 -10.98 40.36 -1.93
C ASN A 126 -11.41 41.76 -1.46
N VAL A 127 -11.77 41.93 -0.18
CA VAL A 127 -12.11 43.25 0.39
C VAL A 127 -10.91 44.20 0.31
N ARG A 128 -9.71 43.71 0.65
CA ARG A 128 -8.48 44.50 0.57
C ARG A 128 -8.15 44.93 -0.86
N GLU A 129 -8.37 44.06 -1.84
CA GLU A 129 -8.19 44.40 -3.26
C GLU A 129 -9.21 45.43 -3.74
N PHE A 130 -10.48 45.29 -3.35
CA PHE A 130 -11.52 46.26 -3.68
C PHE A 130 -11.18 47.67 -3.15
N ILE A 131 -10.75 47.75 -1.89
CA ILE A 131 -10.32 49.00 -1.25
C ILE A 131 -9.17 49.67 -2.03
N LYS A 132 -8.20 48.88 -2.48
CA LYS A 132 -7.08 49.38 -3.29
C LYS A 132 -7.53 49.88 -4.66
N LEU A 133 -8.42 49.14 -5.34
CA LEU A 133 -8.88 49.48 -6.69
C LEU A 133 -9.73 50.75 -6.73
N GLN A 134 -10.54 50.99 -5.69
CA GLN A 134 -11.39 52.18 -5.58
C GLN A 134 -10.69 53.39 -4.95
N GLU A 135 -9.38 53.30 -4.65
CA GLU A 135 -8.60 54.34 -3.96
C GLU A 135 -9.28 54.90 -2.70
N VAL A 136 -9.89 54.01 -1.90
CA VAL A 136 -10.67 54.40 -0.72
C VAL A 136 -9.75 55.08 0.31
N PRO A 137 -10.13 56.24 0.89
CA PRO A 137 -9.36 56.91 1.93
C PRO A 137 -9.06 55.98 3.11
N ARG A 138 -7.83 56.05 3.62
CA ARG A 138 -7.26 55.09 4.56
C ARG A 138 -8.09 54.91 5.84
N GLU A 139 -8.71 55.98 6.35
CA GLU A 139 -9.57 55.93 7.53
C GLU A 139 -10.88 55.16 7.32
N LEU A 140 -11.47 55.24 6.13
CA LEU A 140 -12.70 54.50 5.80
C LEU A 140 -12.39 53.02 5.53
N ALA A 141 -11.25 52.74 4.91
CA ALA A 141 -10.76 51.39 4.66
C ALA A 141 -10.49 50.60 5.95
N GLU A 142 -9.85 51.22 6.95
CA GLU A 142 -9.60 50.59 8.26
C GLU A 142 -10.91 50.23 8.97
N ARG A 143 -11.90 51.13 8.95
CA ARG A 143 -13.22 50.87 9.54
C ARG A 143 -13.97 49.71 8.87
N VAL A 144 -13.89 49.60 7.54
CA VAL A 144 -14.53 48.51 6.79
C VAL A 144 -13.86 47.18 7.08
N MET A 145 -12.52 47.14 7.12
CA MET A 145 -11.77 45.93 7.45
C MET A 145 -12.02 45.48 8.89
N ASP A 146 -12.02 46.40 9.85
CA ASP A 146 -12.34 46.08 11.25
C ASP A 146 -13.75 45.49 11.36
N TYR A 147 -14.74 46.06 10.67
CA TYR A 147 -16.11 45.52 10.69
C TYR A 147 -16.19 44.09 10.11
N VAL A 148 -15.45 43.81 9.03
CA VAL A 148 -15.41 42.49 8.38
C VAL A 148 -14.67 41.44 9.22
N VAL A 149 -13.67 41.84 9.99
CA VAL A 149 -12.88 40.95 10.88
C VAL A 149 -13.59 40.74 12.23
N SER A 150 -14.47 41.66 12.63
CA SER A 150 -15.24 41.60 13.88
C SER A 150 -16.42 40.61 13.85
N PHE A 151 -16.77 40.09 12.67
CA PHE A 151 -17.91 39.21 12.41
C PHE A 151 -17.43 37.81 12.02
#